data_AF-A6J1Y6-F1
#
_entry.id   AF-A6J1Y6-F1
#
_cell.length_a   1.000
_cell.length_b   1.000
_cell.length_c   1.000
_cell.angle_alpha   90.00
_cell.angle_beta   90.00
_cell.angle_gamma   90.00
#
_symmetry.space_group_name_H-M   'P 1'
#
loop_
_entity.id
_entity.type
_entity.pdbx_description
1 polymer ?
#
loop_
_entity_poly.entity_id
_entity_poly.type
_entity_poly.pdbx_seq_one_letter_code
_entity_poly.pdbx_strand_id
1 'polypeptide(L)'
;MSKRLRSNDVCADCSGPDPSWASVNRGTLICDECCSVHRSLGRHISQVRHLKHTPWPPTLLQMVETLYSNGANSIWEHSLLDPASVMSGRRKANPQDKVHPNKAEFIRAKYQMLAFVHRLPCRDDDSVTAKDLSKQLHSSVRTGNLETCLRLLSLGAQANFFHPEKGSTPLHVASKAGQILQAELLAVYGADPGTHDSSGKTPVDYARQGGHRELAERLVEIQYELTDRLAFYLCGRKPDHKNGQHFIIPQMADSLDLSELAKAAKKKLQSLSNHLFEELAMDVYDEVDRRETDAVWLATQNHSTLVTETTVVPFLPVNPEYSSTRNQANRN
;
A
#
# COMPACT_ATOMS: atom_id res chain seq x y z
N MET A 1 -26.31 -9.13 27.00
CA MET A 1 -26.20 -8.05 26.01
C MET A 1 -24.90 -8.23 25.23
N SER A 2 -24.96 -8.74 24.01
CA SER A 2 -23.77 -8.95 23.17
C SER A 2 -23.28 -7.59 22.69
N LYS A 3 -22.13 -7.13 23.16
CA LYS A 3 -21.45 -5.98 22.56
C LYS A 3 -21.13 -6.40 21.13
N ARG A 4 -21.77 -5.80 20.12
CA ARG A 4 -21.28 -5.87 18.73
C ARG A 4 -19.84 -5.37 18.79
N LEU A 5 -18.87 -6.28 18.62
CA LEU A 5 -17.46 -5.93 18.47
C LEU A 5 -17.36 -4.90 17.34
N ARG A 6 -16.64 -3.80 17.57
CA ARG A 6 -16.40 -2.83 16.51
C ARG A 6 -15.53 -3.52 15.47
N SER A 7 -15.64 -3.14 14.18
CA SER A 7 -14.86 -3.76 13.11
C SER A 7 -13.37 -3.88 13.46
N ASN A 8 -12.83 -2.87 14.16
CA ASN A 8 -11.42 -2.76 14.55
C ASN A 8 -10.94 -3.84 15.56
N ASP A 9 -11.84 -4.55 16.23
CA ASP A 9 -11.47 -5.53 17.28
C ASP A 9 -11.28 -6.94 16.71
N VAL A 10 -11.53 -7.13 15.40
CA VAL A 10 -11.49 -8.44 14.75
C VAL A 10 -10.70 -8.39 13.45
N CYS A 11 -10.08 -9.52 13.10
CA CYS A 11 -9.42 -9.75 11.82
C CYS A 11 -10.45 -9.74 10.69
N ALA A 12 -10.15 -8.99 9.64
CA ALA A 12 -10.99 -8.81 8.48
C ALA A 12 -11.25 -10.12 7.71
N ASP A 13 -10.38 -11.11 7.81
CA ASP A 13 -10.43 -12.31 6.97
C ASP A 13 -10.98 -13.55 7.68
N CYS A 14 -10.67 -13.72 8.96
CA CYS A 14 -11.12 -14.88 9.74
C CYS A 14 -11.99 -14.54 10.94
N SER A 15 -12.24 -13.25 11.20
CA SER A 15 -12.97 -12.76 12.39
C SER A 15 -12.32 -13.11 13.73
N GLY A 16 -11.03 -13.50 13.74
CA GLY A 16 -10.26 -13.72 14.96
C GLY A 16 -10.06 -12.41 15.73
N PRO A 17 -10.00 -12.43 17.08
CA PRO A 17 -9.87 -11.22 17.87
C PRO A 17 -8.49 -10.57 17.72
N ASP A 18 -8.41 -9.28 18.08
CA ASP A 18 -7.16 -8.53 18.31
C ASP A 18 -6.14 -8.62 17.17
N PRO A 19 -6.48 -8.15 15.94
CA PRO A 19 -5.53 -8.15 14.83
C PRO A 19 -4.28 -7.31 15.14
N SER A 20 -3.12 -7.79 14.70
CA SER A 20 -1.79 -7.21 14.94
C SER A 20 -1.19 -6.54 13.70
N TRP A 21 -1.78 -6.76 12.52
CA TRP A 21 -1.30 -6.26 11.23
C TRP A 21 -2.39 -5.48 10.49
N ALA A 22 -1.96 -4.65 9.55
CA ALA A 22 -2.81 -3.98 8.58
C ALA A 22 -2.41 -4.37 7.15
N SER A 23 -3.41 -4.51 6.28
CA SER A 23 -3.24 -4.43 4.83
C SER A 23 -3.60 -3.00 4.41
N VAL A 24 -2.58 -2.17 4.19
CA VAL A 24 -2.72 -0.72 4.05
C VAL A 24 -3.59 -0.35 2.86
N ASN A 25 -3.26 -0.89 1.68
CA ASN A 25 -4.00 -0.64 0.44
C ASN A 25 -5.41 -1.25 0.44
N ARG A 26 -5.71 -2.20 1.33
CA ARG A 26 -7.06 -2.78 1.45
C ARG A 26 -7.92 -2.10 2.51
N GLY A 27 -7.32 -1.28 3.37
CA GLY A 27 -8.01 -0.64 4.48
C GLY A 27 -8.54 -1.65 5.49
N THR A 28 -7.78 -2.71 5.77
CA THR A 28 -8.21 -3.80 6.66
C THR A 28 -7.17 -4.13 7.73
N LEU A 29 -7.64 -4.59 8.89
CA LEU A 29 -6.81 -5.14 9.96
C LEU A 29 -6.88 -6.66 9.95
N ILE A 30 -5.74 -7.34 10.11
CA ILE A 30 -5.61 -8.79 9.98
C ILE A 30 -4.75 -9.38 11.10
N CYS A 31 -5.04 -10.61 11.51
CA CYS A 31 -4.24 -11.35 12.49
C CYS A 31 -2.98 -11.95 11.86
N ASP A 32 -2.07 -12.45 12.69
CA ASP A 32 -0.80 -13.05 12.28
C ASP A 32 -0.99 -14.17 11.24
N GLU A 33 -1.87 -15.13 11.51
CA GLU A 33 -2.15 -16.25 10.61
C GLU A 33 -2.66 -15.83 9.22
N CYS A 34 -3.45 -14.76 9.15
CA CYS A 34 -3.89 -14.22 7.87
C CYS A 34 -2.77 -13.41 7.19
N CYS A 35 -1.98 -12.67 7.98
CA CYS A 35 -0.85 -11.89 7.49
C CYS A 35 0.22 -12.76 6.82
N SER A 36 0.52 -13.96 7.33
CA SER A 36 1.47 -14.89 6.68
C SER A 36 1.06 -15.21 5.24
N VAL A 37 -0.25 -15.39 4.99
CA VAL A 37 -0.78 -15.56 3.63
C VAL A 37 -0.63 -14.27 2.83
N HIS A 38 -1.00 -13.11 3.38
CA HIS A 38 -0.87 -11.82 2.69
C HIS A 38 0.57 -11.53 2.22
N ARG A 39 1.57 -11.84 3.04
CA ARG A 39 2.99 -11.72 2.69
C ARG A 39 3.36 -12.55 1.46
N SER A 40 2.76 -13.73 1.30
CA SER A 40 2.98 -14.58 0.13
C SER A 40 2.34 -14.06 -1.17
N LEU A 41 1.43 -13.09 -1.10
CA LEU A 41 0.76 -12.52 -2.28
C LEU A 41 1.55 -11.37 -2.91
N GLY A 42 2.42 -10.71 -2.15
CA GLY A 42 3.19 -9.56 -2.61
C GLY A 42 2.43 -8.23 -2.53
N ARG A 43 3.20 -7.13 -2.59
CA ARG A 43 2.71 -5.76 -2.33
C ARG A 43 1.69 -5.26 -3.34
N HIS A 44 1.76 -5.74 -4.59
CA HIS A 44 0.79 -5.45 -5.64
C HIS A 44 -0.63 -5.93 -5.27
N ILE A 45 -0.76 -6.95 -4.41
CA ILE A 45 -2.04 -7.40 -3.86
C ILE A 45 -2.28 -6.81 -2.47
N SER A 46 -1.31 -6.92 -1.56
CA SER A 46 -1.44 -6.46 -0.17
C SER A 46 -0.14 -5.88 0.37
N GLN A 47 -0.19 -4.61 0.77
CA GLN A 47 0.89 -3.91 1.46
C GLN A 47 0.72 -4.12 2.97
N VAL A 48 1.53 -5.02 3.56
CA VAL A 48 1.39 -5.38 4.98
C VAL A 48 2.25 -4.48 5.88
N ARG A 49 1.75 -4.16 7.07
CA ARG A 49 2.52 -3.45 8.11
C ARG A 49 2.01 -3.81 9.50
N HIS A 50 2.92 -4.04 10.44
CA HIS A 50 2.57 -4.35 11.84
C HIS A 50 2.09 -3.11 12.59
N LEU A 51 1.05 -3.25 13.41
CA LEU A 51 0.37 -2.11 14.05
C LEU A 51 1.18 -1.46 15.18
N LYS A 52 2.01 -2.24 15.89
CA LYS A 52 2.64 -1.79 17.16
C LYS A 52 4.17 -1.81 17.18
N HIS A 53 4.81 -2.42 16.18
CA HIS A 53 6.26 -2.69 16.24
C HIS A 53 7.09 -1.50 15.75
N THR A 54 6.62 -0.83 14.70
CA THR A 54 7.25 0.38 14.18
C THR A 54 6.26 1.54 14.25
N PRO A 55 6.72 2.76 14.62
CA PRO A 55 5.86 3.94 14.59
C PRO A 55 5.27 4.16 13.20
N TRP A 56 3.99 4.52 13.16
CA TRP A 56 3.29 4.91 11.94
C TRP A 56 3.33 6.42 11.78
N PRO A 57 3.32 6.94 10.53
CA PRO A 57 2.76 8.26 10.30
C PRO A 57 1.32 8.27 10.87
N PRO A 58 0.98 9.17 11.82
CA PRO A 58 -0.30 9.11 12.53
C PRO A 58 -1.51 9.13 11.59
N THR A 59 -1.44 9.95 10.55
CA THR A 59 -2.47 10.13 9.52
C THR A 59 -2.65 8.89 8.64
N LEU A 60 -1.57 8.14 8.38
CA LEU A 60 -1.63 6.90 7.61
C LEU A 60 -2.35 5.79 8.38
N LEU A 61 -2.02 5.61 9.67
CA LEU A 61 -2.71 4.64 10.51
C LEU A 61 -4.18 5.03 10.69
N GLN A 62 -4.45 6.31 10.95
CA GLN A 62 -5.79 6.84 11.05
C GLN A 62 -6.61 6.58 9.77
N MET A 63 -6.00 6.73 8.59
CA MET A 63 -6.65 6.44 7.31
C MET A 63 -7.09 4.97 7.23
N VAL A 64 -6.20 4.02 7.57
CA VAL A 64 -6.50 2.57 7.56
C VAL A 64 -7.59 2.22 8.58
N GLU A 65 -7.49 2.71 9.82
CA GLU A 65 -8.49 2.46 10.87
C GLU A 65 -9.86 3.08 10.52
N THR A 66 -9.86 4.25 9.89
CA THR A 66 -11.08 4.92 9.43
C THR A 66 -11.73 4.13 8.29
N LEU A 67 -10.95 3.65 7.33
CA LEU A 67 -11.46 2.75 6.28
C LEU A 67 -12.07 1.48 6.87
N TYR A 68 -11.35 0.83 7.78
CA TYR A 68 -11.78 -0.44 8.33
C TYR A 68 -13.04 -0.32 9.19
N SER A 69 -13.10 0.70 10.05
CA SER A 69 -14.27 0.99 10.90
C SER A 69 -15.50 1.41 10.09
N ASN A 70 -15.32 2.06 8.94
CA ASN A 70 -16.41 2.46 8.04
C ASN A 70 -16.72 1.43 6.95
N GLY A 71 -16.30 0.18 7.13
CA GLY A 71 -16.79 -0.91 6.30
C GLY A 71 -16.04 -1.10 4.98
N ALA A 72 -14.75 -0.75 4.89
CA ALA A 72 -13.91 -1.14 3.75
C ALA A 72 -14.01 -2.63 3.40
N ASN A 73 -14.19 -3.49 4.41
CA ASN A 73 -14.36 -4.92 4.21
C ASN A 73 -15.62 -5.29 3.39
N SER A 74 -16.64 -4.43 3.36
CA SER A 74 -17.85 -4.63 2.55
C SER A 74 -17.57 -4.54 1.04
N ILE A 75 -16.50 -3.86 0.63
CA ILE A 75 -16.05 -3.83 -0.78
C ILE A 75 -15.55 -5.22 -1.18
N TRP A 76 -14.72 -5.81 -0.32
CA TRP A 76 -14.02 -7.07 -0.55
C TRP A 76 -14.88 -8.32 -0.26
N GLU A 77 -15.97 -8.17 0.48
CA GLU A 77 -16.87 -9.25 0.89
C GLU A 77 -18.34 -9.00 0.46
N HIS A 78 -18.58 -8.13 -0.52
CA HIS A 78 -19.92 -7.72 -0.94
C HIS A 78 -20.87 -8.90 -1.16
N SER A 79 -20.47 -9.90 -1.94
CA SER A 79 -21.31 -11.08 -2.23
C SER A 79 -21.50 -12.02 -1.03
N LEU A 80 -20.71 -11.89 0.03
CA LEU A 80 -20.90 -12.68 1.26
C LEU A 80 -21.92 -12.00 2.19
N LEU A 81 -22.12 -10.69 2.02
CA LEU A 81 -23.08 -9.89 2.79
C LEU A 81 -24.47 -9.86 2.14
N ASP A 82 -24.56 -10.09 0.83
CA ASP A 82 -25.82 -10.13 0.08
C ASP A 82 -26.59 -11.44 0.38
N PRO A 83 -27.78 -11.37 1.03
CA PRO A 83 -28.58 -12.55 1.37
C PRO A 83 -28.93 -13.44 0.17
N ALA A 84 -28.98 -12.88 -1.05
CA ALA A 84 -29.29 -13.64 -2.26
C ALA A 84 -28.16 -14.58 -2.70
N SER A 85 -26.91 -14.28 -2.36
CA SER A 85 -25.71 -15.04 -2.79
C SER A 85 -25.14 -15.99 -1.72
N VAL A 86 -25.63 -15.95 -0.47
CA VAL A 86 -25.15 -16.80 0.64
C VAL A 86 -25.34 -18.31 0.38
N MET A 87 -26.21 -18.70 -0.55
CA MET A 87 -26.54 -20.10 -0.84
C MET A 87 -25.43 -20.87 -1.58
N SER A 88 -24.35 -20.22 -2.03
CA SER A 88 -23.36 -20.83 -2.93
C SER A 88 -22.24 -21.65 -2.24
N GLY A 89 -22.36 -21.97 -0.95
CA GLY A 89 -21.33 -22.70 -0.19
C GLY A 89 -20.02 -21.93 0.05
N ARG A 90 -19.95 -20.66 -0.36
CA ARG A 90 -18.80 -19.77 -0.13
C ARG A 90 -18.90 -19.21 1.28
N ARG A 91 -18.03 -19.69 2.18
CA ARG A 91 -17.97 -19.22 3.56
C ARG A 91 -16.68 -18.44 3.83
N LYS A 92 -16.80 -17.40 4.64
CA LYS A 92 -15.65 -16.75 5.27
C LYS A 92 -14.93 -17.74 6.19
N ALA A 93 -13.61 -17.63 6.28
CA ALA A 93 -12.84 -18.46 7.21
C ALA A 93 -13.21 -18.12 8.66
N ASN A 94 -13.13 -19.12 9.54
CA ASN A 94 -13.33 -18.94 10.97
C ASN A 94 -11.99 -18.78 11.70
N PRO A 95 -11.97 -18.26 12.95
CA PRO A 95 -10.73 -18.07 13.69
C PRO A 95 -9.97 -19.39 13.93
N GLN A 96 -10.69 -20.51 14.08
CA GLN A 96 -10.13 -21.84 14.34
C GLN A 96 -9.82 -22.64 13.07
N ASP A 97 -10.19 -22.14 11.88
CA ASP A 97 -9.84 -22.82 10.64
C ASP A 97 -8.32 -22.87 10.47
N LYS A 98 -7.82 -23.96 9.90
CA LYS A 98 -6.38 -24.10 9.61
C LYS A 98 -5.93 -23.01 8.64
N VAL A 99 -4.70 -22.52 8.81
CA VAL A 99 -4.08 -21.58 7.86
C VAL A 99 -4.12 -22.15 6.44
N HIS A 100 -3.70 -23.41 6.29
CA HIS A 100 -3.79 -24.15 5.04
C HIS A 100 -4.74 -25.35 5.14
N PRO A 101 -5.60 -25.56 4.12
CA PRO A 101 -5.85 -24.67 2.98
C PRO A 101 -6.83 -23.53 3.29
N ASN A 102 -7.60 -23.60 4.38
CA ASN A 102 -8.84 -22.85 4.57
C ASN A 102 -8.69 -21.33 4.56
N LYS A 103 -7.87 -20.76 5.46
CA LYS A 103 -7.65 -19.30 5.49
C LYS A 103 -6.95 -18.82 4.21
N ALA A 104 -5.97 -19.60 3.74
CA ALA A 104 -5.19 -19.24 2.56
C ALA A 104 -6.01 -19.18 1.27
N GLU A 105 -6.90 -20.15 1.03
CA GLU A 105 -7.81 -20.15 -0.11
C GLU A 105 -8.81 -18.99 -0.04
N PHE A 106 -9.37 -18.73 1.15
CA PHE A 106 -10.27 -17.60 1.34
C PHE A 106 -9.60 -16.26 1.03
N ILE A 107 -8.40 -16.03 1.56
CA ILE A 107 -7.64 -14.78 1.37
C ILE A 107 -7.28 -14.59 -0.12
N ARG A 108 -6.82 -15.63 -0.80
CA ARG A 108 -6.56 -15.58 -2.25
C ARG A 108 -7.84 -15.29 -3.04
N ALA A 109 -8.93 -15.98 -2.72
CA ALA A 109 -10.22 -15.71 -3.35
C ALA A 109 -10.65 -14.25 -3.13
N LYS A 110 -10.47 -13.72 -1.92
CA LYS A 110 -10.89 -12.36 -1.54
C LYS A 110 -10.11 -11.27 -2.25
N TYR A 111 -8.78 -11.31 -2.22
CA TYR A 111 -7.96 -10.17 -2.67
C TYR A 111 -7.23 -10.40 -4.00
N GLN A 112 -6.86 -11.63 -4.32
CA GLN A 112 -6.16 -11.95 -5.57
C GLN A 112 -7.17 -12.24 -6.69
N MET A 113 -8.20 -13.03 -6.42
CA MET A 113 -9.23 -13.38 -7.41
C MET A 113 -10.41 -12.40 -7.42
N LEU A 114 -10.50 -11.52 -6.40
CA LEU A 114 -11.62 -10.59 -6.20
C LEU A 114 -12.99 -11.31 -6.28
N ALA A 115 -13.09 -12.51 -5.73
CA ALA A 115 -14.21 -13.43 -5.94
C ALA A 115 -15.54 -12.97 -5.31
N PHE A 116 -15.49 -11.97 -4.42
CA PHE A 116 -16.64 -11.51 -3.63
C PHE A 116 -16.96 -10.02 -3.81
N VAL A 117 -16.26 -9.31 -4.69
CA VAL A 117 -16.55 -7.89 -4.96
C VAL A 117 -17.85 -7.75 -5.76
N HIS A 118 -18.51 -6.58 -5.68
CA HIS A 118 -19.73 -6.33 -6.46
C HIS A 118 -19.47 -6.33 -7.97
N ARG A 119 -18.34 -5.73 -8.40
CA ARG A 119 -17.89 -5.67 -9.79
C ARG A 119 -16.37 -5.77 -9.84
N LEU A 120 -15.86 -6.52 -10.81
CA LEU A 120 -14.43 -6.58 -11.09
C LEU A 120 -13.93 -5.23 -11.62
N PRO A 121 -12.64 -4.89 -11.40
CA PRO A 121 -12.04 -3.71 -12.00
C PRO A 121 -12.15 -3.75 -13.53
N CYS A 122 -12.21 -2.56 -14.14
CA CYS A 122 -12.11 -2.46 -15.60
C CYS A 122 -10.78 -3.05 -16.08
N ARG A 123 -10.79 -3.65 -17.26
CA ARG A 123 -9.57 -4.14 -17.91
C ARG A 123 -8.70 -2.95 -18.32
N ASP A 124 -7.39 -3.15 -18.40
CA ASP A 124 -6.46 -2.07 -18.74
C ASP A 124 -6.68 -1.47 -20.13
N ASP A 125 -7.28 -2.23 -21.05
CA ASP A 125 -7.65 -1.78 -22.40
C ASP A 125 -8.96 -0.96 -22.43
N ASP A 126 -9.77 -0.99 -21.38
CA ASP A 126 -11.01 -0.21 -21.26
C ASP A 126 -10.73 1.23 -20.77
N SER A 127 -10.07 1.98 -21.64
CA SER A 127 -9.68 3.36 -21.37
C SER A 127 -10.86 4.31 -21.13
N VAL A 128 -12.08 3.97 -21.58
CA VAL A 128 -13.27 4.81 -21.40
C VAL A 128 -13.76 4.68 -19.95
N THR A 129 -14.01 3.45 -19.49
CA THR A 129 -14.46 3.20 -18.11
C THR A 129 -13.43 3.69 -17.09
N ALA A 130 -12.14 3.44 -17.33
CA ALA A 130 -11.07 3.91 -16.46
C ALA A 130 -11.05 5.45 -16.32
N LYS A 131 -11.24 6.18 -17.44
CA LYS A 131 -11.31 7.65 -17.43
C LYS A 131 -12.53 8.15 -16.66
N ASP A 132 -13.70 7.53 -16.85
CA ASP A 132 -14.92 7.96 -16.17
C ASP A 132 -14.86 7.71 -14.65
N LEU A 133 -14.35 6.55 -14.23
CA LEU A 133 -14.07 6.26 -12.82
C LEU A 133 -13.05 7.24 -12.24
N SER A 134 -12.01 7.60 -13.00
CA SER A 134 -10.99 8.54 -12.55
C SER A 134 -11.51 9.98 -12.42
N LYS A 135 -12.43 10.41 -13.30
CA LYS A 135 -13.16 11.69 -13.16
C LYS A 135 -14.05 11.69 -11.91
N GLN A 136 -14.71 10.57 -11.62
CA GLN A 136 -15.49 10.40 -10.40
C GLN A 136 -14.59 10.47 -9.15
N LEU A 137 -13.42 9.83 -9.19
CA LEU A 137 -12.45 9.89 -8.09
C LEU A 137 -11.96 11.33 -7.88
N HIS A 138 -11.58 12.04 -8.94
CA HIS A 138 -11.16 13.43 -8.91
C HIS A 138 -12.18 14.35 -8.20
N SER A 139 -13.47 14.10 -8.41
CA SER A 139 -14.53 14.86 -7.74
C SER A 139 -14.80 14.41 -6.29
N SER A 140 -14.69 13.11 -6.02
CA SER A 140 -15.07 12.49 -4.73
C SER A 140 -14.11 12.83 -3.59
N VAL A 141 -12.82 12.95 -3.89
CA VAL A 141 -11.73 13.22 -2.93
C VAL A 141 -11.81 14.60 -2.28
N ARG A 142 -12.71 15.47 -2.74
CA ARG A 142 -13.04 16.75 -2.07
C ARG A 142 -13.79 16.54 -0.75
N THR A 143 -14.39 15.37 -0.55
CA THR A 143 -15.16 15.01 0.66
C THR A 143 -14.43 13.94 1.48
N GLY A 144 -14.78 13.80 2.76
CA GLY A 144 -14.14 12.83 3.67
C GLY A 144 -14.56 11.36 3.51
N ASN A 145 -15.34 11.00 2.48
CA ASN A 145 -15.80 9.63 2.29
C ASN A 145 -14.70 8.75 1.67
N LEU A 146 -13.89 8.13 2.53
CA LEU A 146 -12.80 7.23 2.13
C LEU A 146 -13.33 5.96 1.44
N GLU A 147 -14.47 5.43 1.89
CA GLU A 147 -15.04 4.21 1.33
C GLU A 147 -15.40 4.37 -0.15
N THR A 148 -15.99 5.52 -0.53
CA THR A 148 -16.28 5.83 -1.93
C THR A 148 -15.02 5.90 -2.77
N CYS A 149 -13.96 6.54 -2.26
CA CYS A 149 -12.70 6.66 -2.97
C CYS A 149 -11.99 5.30 -3.11
N LEU A 150 -11.97 4.49 -2.05
CA LEU A 150 -11.44 3.12 -2.09
C LEU A 150 -12.21 2.25 -3.07
N ARG A 151 -13.55 2.38 -3.11
CA ARG A 151 -14.38 1.65 -4.07
C ARG A 151 -14.06 2.03 -5.51
N LEU A 152 -13.93 3.32 -5.82
CA LEU A 152 -13.54 3.78 -7.16
C LEU A 152 -12.16 3.25 -7.56
N LEU A 153 -11.18 3.30 -6.66
CA LEU A 153 -9.85 2.73 -6.87
C LEU A 153 -9.91 1.22 -7.12
N SER A 154 -10.75 0.49 -6.36
CA SER A 154 -10.95 -0.96 -6.55
C SER A 154 -11.60 -1.33 -7.90
N LEU A 155 -12.28 -0.38 -8.54
CA LEU A 155 -12.90 -0.55 -9.85
C LEU A 155 -11.97 -0.16 -11.03
N GLY A 156 -10.78 0.37 -10.74
CA GLY A 156 -9.81 0.79 -11.76
C GLY A 156 -9.67 2.31 -11.96
N ALA A 157 -10.19 3.13 -11.06
CA ALA A 157 -9.85 4.56 -11.06
C ALA A 157 -8.35 4.77 -10.82
N GLN A 158 -7.74 5.70 -11.55
CA GLN A 158 -6.31 5.99 -11.43
C GLN A 158 -6.07 7.12 -10.42
N ALA A 159 -5.31 6.84 -9.35
CA ALA A 159 -5.02 7.84 -8.31
C ALA A 159 -4.22 9.04 -8.84
N ASN A 160 -3.37 8.82 -9.86
CA ASN A 160 -2.57 9.86 -10.51
C ASN A 160 -3.21 10.39 -11.81
N PHE A 161 -4.52 10.21 -12.00
CA PHE A 161 -5.24 10.69 -13.19
C PHE A 161 -5.10 12.20 -13.37
N PHE A 162 -4.67 12.65 -14.53
CA PHE A 162 -4.63 14.07 -14.87
C PHE A 162 -5.93 14.48 -15.59
N HIS A 163 -6.76 15.30 -14.94
CA HIS A 163 -8.06 15.69 -15.51
C HIS A 163 -7.88 16.68 -16.67
N PRO A 164 -8.28 16.35 -17.92
CA PRO A 164 -8.00 17.20 -19.08
C PRO A 164 -8.62 18.60 -19.00
N GLU A 165 -9.88 18.69 -18.54
CA GLU A 165 -10.59 19.98 -18.45
C GLU A 165 -10.31 20.79 -17.18
N LYS A 166 -9.96 20.12 -16.07
CA LYS A 166 -9.68 20.77 -14.77
C LYS A 166 -8.19 21.00 -14.54
N GLY A 167 -7.34 20.42 -15.38
CA GLY A 167 -5.89 20.62 -15.37
C GLY A 167 -5.21 20.19 -14.08
N SER A 168 -5.72 19.18 -13.36
CA SER A 168 -5.22 18.80 -12.03
C SER A 168 -5.48 17.31 -11.74
N THR A 169 -4.73 16.75 -10.78
CA THR A 169 -4.91 15.36 -10.30
C THR A 169 -5.83 15.28 -9.08
N PRO A 170 -6.36 14.09 -8.71
CA PRO A 170 -7.10 13.91 -7.46
C PRO A 170 -6.34 14.41 -6.23
N LEU A 171 -5.01 14.23 -6.19
CA LEU A 171 -4.19 14.68 -5.06
C LEU A 171 -4.16 16.20 -4.91
N HIS A 172 -4.20 16.95 -6.02
CA HIS A 172 -4.36 18.41 -5.97
C HIS A 172 -5.69 18.82 -5.34
N VAL A 173 -6.78 18.14 -5.71
CA VAL A 173 -8.12 18.41 -5.16
C VAL A 173 -8.17 18.11 -3.67
N ALA A 174 -7.68 16.94 -3.24
CA ALA A 174 -7.60 16.56 -1.83
C ALA A 174 -6.75 17.57 -1.03
N SER A 175 -5.61 17.99 -1.57
CA SER A 175 -4.69 18.93 -0.93
C SER A 175 -5.28 20.33 -0.76
N LYS A 176 -5.93 20.85 -1.80
CA LYS A 176 -6.63 22.13 -1.75
C LYS A 176 -7.80 22.11 -0.75
N ALA A 177 -8.48 20.97 -0.62
CA ALA A 177 -9.59 20.78 0.31
C ALA A 177 -9.16 20.39 1.74
N GLY A 178 -7.88 20.18 2.01
CA GLY A 178 -7.38 19.76 3.32
C GLY A 178 -7.76 18.32 3.71
N GLN A 179 -8.08 17.48 2.74
CA GLN A 179 -8.54 16.10 2.97
C GLN A 179 -7.35 15.16 3.19
N ILE A 180 -6.74 15.23 4.38
CA ILE A 180 -5.48 14.52 4.68
C ILE A 180 -5.58 13.00 4.55
N LEU A 181 -6.68 12.40 5.00
CA LEU A 181 -6.86 10.94 4.87
C LEU A 181 -7.10 10.51 3.41
N GLN A 182 -7.72 11.38 2.59
CA GLN A 182 -7.84 11.12 1.15
C GLN A 182 -6.48 11.18 0.47
N ALA A 183 -5.64 12.14 0.85
CA ALA A 183 -4.27 12.24 0.34
C ALA A 183 -3.43 11.00 0.68
N GLU A 184 -3.53 10.47 1.91
CA GLU A 184 -2.89 9.21 2.30
C GLU A 184 -3.37 8.03 1.44
N LEU A 185 -4.69 7.88 1.26
CA LEU A 185 -5.25 6.81 0.43
C LEU A 185 -4.78 6.92 -1.02
N LEU A 186 -4.82 8.11 -1.60
CA LEU A 186 -4.33 8.35 -2.97
C LEU A 186 -2.84 8.03 -3.10
N ALA A 187 -2.01 8.41 -2.12
CA ALA A 187 -0.58 8.12 -2.10
C ALA A 187 -0.29 6.62 -2.03
N VAL A 188 -1.04 5.87 -1.22
CA VAL A 188 -0.94 4.39 -1.15
C VAL A 188 -1.22 3.74 -2.51
N TYR A 189 -2.05 4.37 -3.34
CA TYR A 189 -2.38 3.98 -4.71
C TYR A 189 -1.52 4.67 -5.78
N GLY A 190 -0.40 5.30 -5.39
CA GLY A 190 0.60 5.83 -6.31
C GLY A 190 0.32 7.23 -6.85
N ALA A 191 -0.51 8.04 -6.19
CA ALA A 191 -0.59 9.46 -6.51
C ALA A 191 0.71 10.18 -6.12
N ASP A 192 1.24 10.99 -7.04
CA ASP A 192 2.54 11.65 -6.88
C ASP A 192 2.38 13.08 -6.32
N PRO A 193 2.92 13.39 -5.12
CA PRO A 193 2.91 14.75 -4.56
C PRO A 193 3.80 15.76 -5.30
N GLY A 194 4.69 15.31 -6.20
CA GLY A 194 5.56 16.16 -7.02
C GLY A 194 4.98 16.56 -8.38
N THR A 195 3.82 16.01 -8.76
CA THR A 195 3.19 16.30 -10.05
C THR A 195 2.71 17.76 -10.10
N HIS A 196 2.95 18.43 -11.23
CA HIS A 196 2.51 19.80 -11.45
C HIS A 196 1.15 19.84 -12.16
N ASP A 197 0.26 20.74 -11.73
CA ASP A 197 -1.01 21.04 -12.41
C ASP A 197 -0.82 21.99 -13.61
N SER A 198 -1.91 22.33 -14.31
CA SER A 198 -1.87 23.29 -15.43
C SER A 198 -1.48 24.72 -15.03
N SER A 199 -1.46 25.04 -13.74
CA SER A 199 -0.98 26.31 -13.20
C SER A 199 0.49 26.23 -12.74
N GLY A 200 1.15 25.08 -12.95
CA GLY A 200 2.51 24.83 -12.48
C GLY A 200 2.65 24.66 -10.97
N LYS A 201 1.56 24.35 -10.26
CA LYS A 201 1.55 24.15 -8.80
C LYS A 201 1.50 22.66 -8.47
N THR A 202 2.12 22.28 -7.36
CA THR A 202 2.06 20.92 -6.81
C THR A 202 0.92 20.77 -5.79
N PRO A 203 0.52 19.54 -5.43
CA PRO A 203 -0.36 19.30 -4.29
C PRO A 203 0.14 19.93 -2.98
N VAL A 204 1.46 19.89 -2.74
CA VAL A 204 2.10 20.52 -1.57
C VAL A 204 1.84 22.02 -1.55
N ASP A 205 1.92 22.70 -2.70
CA ASP A 205 1.66 24.14 -2.81
C ASP A 205 0.21 24.48 -2.46
N TYR A 206 -0.75 23.67 -2.90
CA TYR A 206 -2.16 23.85 -2.54
C TYR A 206 -2.44 23.60 -1.07
N ALA A 207 -1.82 22.59 -0.47
CA ALA A 207 -1.93 22.35 0.98
C ALA A 207 -1.41 23.56 1.77
N ARG A 208 -0.25 24.12 1.38
CA ARG A 208 0.32 25.33 1.99
C ARG A 208 -0.58 26.56 1.81
N GLN A 209 -1.05 26.80 0.58
CA GLN A 209 -1.94 27.93 0.26
C GLN A 209 -3.29 27.86 1.00
N GLY A 210 -3.80 26.65 1.22
CA GLY A 210 -5.03 26.42 1.98
C GLY A 210 -4.86 26.49 3.51
N GLY A 211 -3.64 26.69 4.02
CA GLY A 211 -3.34 26.68 5.46
C GLY A 211 -3.27 25.28 6.08
N HIS A 212 -3.28 24.22 5.26
CA HIS A 212 -3.25 22.81 5.68
C HIS A 212 -1.82 22.35 5.97
N ARG A 213 -1.19 22.94 7.00
CA ARG A 213 0.23 22.76 7.30
C ARG A 213 0.62 21.30 7.55
N GLU A 214 -0.17 20.57 8.34
CA GLU A 214 0.08 19.15 8.62
C GLU A 214 0.06 18.31 7.34
N LEU A 215 -0.90 18.55 6.45
CA LEU A 215 -0.97 17.89 5.15
C LEU A 215 0.22 18.26 4.26
N ALA A 216 0.65 19.52 4.24
CA ALA A 216 1.81 19.94 3.46
C ALA A 216 3.10 19.26 3.93
N GLU A 217 3.33 19.18 5.24
CA GLU A 217 4.47 18.45 5.82
C GLU A 217 4.39 16.96 5.47
N ARG A 218 3.21 16.35 5.61
CA ARG A 218 3.01 14.93 5.30
C ARG A 218 3.18 14.59 3.82
N LEU A 219 2.73 15.44 2.90
CA LEU A 219 2.92 15.24 1.46
C LEU A 219 4.40 15.25 1.06
N VAL A 220 5.23 16.05 1.73
CA VAL A 220 6.69 16.03 1.52
C VAL A 220 7.26 14.69 2.01
N GLU A 221 6.86 14.19 3.18
CA GLU A 221 7.27 12.85 3.64
C GLU A 221 6.86 11.75 2.65
N ILE A 222 5.64 11.83 2.10
CA ILE A 222 5.14 10.88 1.09
C ILE A 222 5.99 10.94 -0.19
N GLN A 223 6.34 12.15 -0.64
CA GLN A 223 7.14 12.34 -1.86
C GLN A 223 8.51 11.65 -1.77
N TYR A 224 9.11 11.62 -0.58
CA TYR A 224 10.43 11.04 -0.34
C TYR A 224 10.39 9.66 0.34
N GLU A 225 9.21 9.07 0.54
CA GLU A 225 9.02 7.80 1.27
C GLU A 225 9.94 6.69 0.77
N LEU A 226 10.16 6.59 -0.54
CA LEU A 226 11.06 5.61 -1.14
C LEU A 226 12.49 5.79 -0.61
N THR A 227 13.08 6.97 -0.82
CA THR A 227 14.49 7.22 -0.47
C THR A 227 14.69 7.28 1.04
N ASP A 228 13.70 7.76 1.78
CA ASP A 228 13.68 7.77 3.24
C ASP A 228 13.75 6.37 3.83
N ARG A 229 13.00 5.42 3.25
CA ARG A 229 13.02 4.04 3.70
C ARG A 229 14.36 3.37 3.41
N LEU A 230 14.94 3.59 2.24
CA LEU A 230 16.27 3.07 1.91
C LEU A 230 17.34 3.64 2.86
N ALA A 231 17.30 4.94 3.15
CA ALA A 231 18.20 5.56 4.11
C ALA A 231 18.01 4.98 5.53
N PHE A 232 16.76 4.88 5.98
CA PHE A 232 16.43 4.33 7.29
C PHE A 232 16.90 2.89 7.46
N TYR A 233 16.75 2.05 6.44
CA TYR A 233 17.21 0.67 6.46
C TYR A 233 18.74 0.56 6.67
N LEU A 234 19.52 1.46 6.07
CA LEU A 234 20.98 1.42 6.12
C LEU A 234 21.57 2.11 7.35
N CYS A 235 20.97 3.22 7.82
CA CYS A 235 21.56 4.03 8.89
C CYS A 235 20.63 4.33 10.08
N GLY A 236 19.39 3.83 10.07
CA GLY A 236 18.41 4.01 11.15
C GLY A 236 17.92 5.45 11.33
N ARG A 237 18.12 6.32 10.34
CA ARG A 237 17.76 7.75 10.38
C ARG A 237 17.08 8.18 9.08
N LYS A 238 16.17 9.14 9.18
CA LYS A 238 15.51 9.79 8.05
C LYS A 238 15.97 11.25 7.89
N PRO A 239 15.92 11.83 6.68
CA PRO A 239 16.27 13.23 6.45
C PRO A 239 15.34 14.19 7.22
N ASP A 240 15.84 15.37 7.56
CA ASP A 240 15.02 16.44 8.11
C ASP A 240 14.44 17.31 7.00
N HIS A 241 13.26 16.93 6.52
CA HIS A 241 12.57 17.62 5.45
C HIS A 241 12.17 19.06 5.80
N LYS A 242 12.06 19.41 7.09
CA LYS A 242 11.68 20.77 7.52
C LYS A 242 12.79 21.77 7.26
N ASN A 243 14.04 21.30 7.29
CA ASN A 243 15.23 22.09 7.03
C ASN A 243 15.67 22.06 5.55
N GLY A 244 14.84 21.53 4.65
CA GLY A 244 15.15 21.42 3.22
C GLY A 244 16.15 20.32 2.87
N GLN A 245 16.53 19.48 3.84
CA GLN A 245 17.34 18.30 3.59
C GLN A 245 16.42 17.11 3.26
N HIS A 246 16.34 16.75 1.99
CA HIS A 246 15.46 15.67 1.51
C HIS A 246 16.17 14.33 1.30
N PHE A 247 17.50 14.29 1.43
CA PHE A 247 18.28 13.06 1.19
C PHE A 247 19.35 12.87 2.27
N ILE A 248 19.55 11.60 2.63
CA ILE A 248 20.71 11.11 3.39
C ILE A 248 21.42 10.10 2.50
N ILE A 249 22.72 10.29 2.28
CA ILE A 249 23.58 9.34 1.58
C ILE A 249 24.42 8.61 2.64
N PRO A 250 24.16 7.32 2.92
CA PRO A 250 24.94 6.56 3.89
C PRO A 250 26.41 6.44 3.49
N GLN A 251 27.29 6.37 4.49
CA GLN A 251 28.70 6.05 4.26
C GLN A 251 28.86 4.55 4.02
N MET A 252 29.73 4.17 3.08
CA MET A 252 30.06 2.77 2.82
C MET A 252 30.90 2.21 3.98
N ALA A 253 30.63 0.97 4.40
CA ALA A 253 31.37 0.31 5.48
C ALA A 253 32.86 0.10 5.13
N ASP A 254 33.16 -0.14 3.85
CA ASP A 254 34.51 -0.22 3.33
C ASP A 254 34.92 1.14 2.76
N SER A 255 35.69 1.91 3.53
CA SER A 255 36.28 3.18 3.11
C SER A 255 37.53 3.01 2.23
N LEU A 256 37.77 1.80 1.72
CA LEU A 256 38.83 1.50 0.76
C LEU A 256 38.36 1.84 -0.67
N ASP A 257 39.32 2.07 -1.57
CA ASP A 257 39.04 2.41 -2.97
C ASP A 257 37.93 1.53 -3.56
N LEU A 258 36.87 2.17 -4.07
CA LEU A 258 35.76 1.49 -4.71
C LEU A 258 36.32 0.50 -5.75
N SER A 259 35.96 -0.77 -5.60
CA SER A 259 36.39 -1.81 -6.53
C SER A 259 36.02 -1.45 -7.96
N GLU A 260 36.83 -1.85 -8.94
CA GLU A 260 36.53 -1.59 -10.36
C GLU A 260 35.15 -2.13 -10.77
N LEU A 261 34.73 -3.24 -10.14
CA LEU A 261 33.39 -3.79 -10.31
C LEU A 261 32.30 -2.87 -9.74
N ALA A 262 32.49 -2.28 -8.56
CA ALA A 262 31.55 -1.31 -7.98
C ALA A 262 31.46 -0.03 -8.81
N LYS A 263 32.58 0.48 -9.32
CA LYS A 263 32.62 1.63 -10.24
C LYS A 263 31.87 1.33 -11.53
N ALA A 264 32.11 0.15 -12.13
CA ALA A 264 31.42 -0.29 -13.34
C ALA A 264 29.91 -0.46 -13.11
N ALA A 265 29.50 -1.03 -11.99
CA ALA A 265 28.09 -1.17 -11.61
C ALA A 265 27.40 0.19 -11.45
N LYS A 266 28.04 1.14 -10.75
CA LYS A 266 27.53 2.51 -10.60
C LYS A 266 27.38 3.21 -11.95
N LYS A 267 28.34 3.06 -12.86
CA LYS A 267 28.27 3.63 -14.21
C LYS A 267 27.10 3.06 -15.02
N LYS A 268 26.84 1.75 -14.90
CA LYS A 268 25.66 1.12 -15.52
C LYS A 268 24.36 1.66 -14.94
N LEU A 269 24.29 1.80 -13.61
CA LEU A 269 23.12 2.37 -12.94
C LEU A 269 22.83 3.79 -13.40
N GLN A 270 23.86 4.63 -13.53
CA GLN A 270 23.75 6.01 -14.01
C GLN A 270 23.40 6.13 -15.50
N SER A 271 23.54 5.05 -16.27
CA SER A 271 23.17 5.03 -17.69
C SER A 271 21.69 4.72 -17.93
N LEU A 272 20.95 4.33 -16.88
CA LEU A 272 19.50 4.13 -16.97
C LEU A 272 18.78 5.46 -17.20
N SER A 273 17.66 5.41 -17.91
CA SER A 273 16.73 6.54 -17.94
C SER A 273 16.07 6.70 -16.56
N ASN A 274 15.54 7.89 -16.25
CA ASN A 274 14.83 8.14 -14.99
C ASN A 274 13.71 7.12 -14.75
N HIS A 275 12.91 6.82 -15.78
CA HIS A 275 11.84 5.83 -15.70
C HIS A 275 12.36 4.45 -15.28
N LEU A 276 13.40 3.93 -15.94
CA LEU A 276 13.98 2.61 -15.60
C LEU A 276 14.67 2.63 -14.23
N PHE A 277 15.26 3.78 -13.86
CA PHE A 277 15.87 3.95 -12.55
C PHE A 277 14.82 3.94 -11.43
N GLU A 278 13.67 4.60 -11.63
CA GLU A 278 12.54 4.59 -10.71
C GLU A 278 11.95 3.18 -10.55
N GLU A 279 11.81 2.44 -11.65
CA GLU A 279 11.38 1.03 -11.61
C GLU A 279 12.33 0.16 -10.78
N LEU A 280 13.63 0.28 -11.01
CA LEU A 280 14.64 -0.43 -10.24
C LEU A 280 14.65 0.00 -8.76
N ALA A 281 14.46 1.30 -8.48
CA ALA A 281 14.39 1.81 -7.13
C ALA A 281 13.16 1.25 -6.38
N MET A 282 12.03 1.06 -7.06
CA MET A 282 10.85 0.38 -6.51
C MET A 282 11.11 -1.10 -6.25
N ASP A 283 11.82 -1.80 -7.13
CA ASP A 283 12.19 -3.21 -6.91
C ASP A 283 13.07 -3.35 -5.64
N VAL A 284 14.04 -2.43 -5.46
CA VAL A 284 14.87 -2.39 -4.24
C VAL A 284 14.06 -2.00 -3.00
N TYR A 285 13.11 -1.07 -3.13
CA TYR A 285 12.20 -0.69 -2.04
C TYR A 285 11.39 -1.90 -1.55
N ASP A 286 10.84 -2.70 -2.47
CA ASP A 286 10.08 -3.90 -2.14
C ASP A 286 10.94 -4.94 -1.41
N GLU A 287 12.19 -5.11 -1.81
CA GLU A 287 13.12 -6.02 -1.12
C GLU A 287 13.48 -5.52 0.29
N VAL A 288 13.66 -4.20 0.47
CA VAL A 288 13.85 -3.61 1.81
C VAL A 288 12.62 -3.84 2.68
N ASP A 289 11.40 -3.58 2.16
CA ASP A 289 10.14 -3.82 2.85
C ASP A 289 9.99 -5.30 3.26
N ARG A 290 10.36 -6.23 2.38
CA ARG A 290 10.35 -7.67 2.65
C ARG A 290 11.29 -8.02 3.80
N ARG A 291 12.56 -7.58 3.76
CA ARG A 291 13.56 -7.87 4.80
C ARG A 291 13.19 -7.28 6.16
N GLU A 292 12.69 -6.04 6.17
CA GLU A 292 12.19 -5.42 7.41
C GLU A 292 11.00 -6.20 7.96
N THR A 293 10.05 -6.59 7.10
CA THR A 293 8.88 -7.38 7.50
C THR A 293 9.27 -8.75 8.03
N ASP A 294 10.28 -9.41 7.46
CA ASP A 294 10.83 -10.68 7.97
C ASP A 294 11.39 -10.51 9.39
N ALA A 295 12.15 -9.43 9.63
CA ALA A 295 12.69 -9.13 10.95
C ALA A 295 11.57 -8.86 11.98
N VAL A 296 10.55 -8.08 11.59
CA VAL A 296 9.37 -7.85 12.43
C VAL A 296 8.64 -9.15 12.71
N TRP A 297 8.45 -9.98 11.70
CA TRP A 297 7.78 -11.28 11.84
C TRP A 297 8.49 -12.18 12.85
N LEU A 298 9.81 -12.32 12.74
CA LEU A 298 10.61 -13.08 13.70
C LEU A 298 10.53 -12.50 15.12
N ALA A 299 10.44 -11.18 15.26
CA ALA A 299 10.34 -10.51 16.55
C ALA A 299 8.96 -10.60 17.19
N THR A 300 7.88 -10.76 16.41
CA THR A 300 6.50 -10.76 16.91
C THR A 300 5.90 -12.16 17.04
N GLN A 301 6.40 -13.16 16.32
CA GLN A 301 5.84 -14.50 16.35
C GLN A 301 6.38 -15.38 17.48
N ASN A 302 5.52 -16.26 17.98
CA ASN A 302 5.90 -17.32 18.91
C ASN A 302 6.72 -18.42 18.20
N HIS A 303 7.61 -19.09 18.94
CA HIS A 303 8.49 -20.13 18.42
C HIS A 303 7.74 -21.28 17.71
N SER A 304 6.53 -21.66 18.18
CA SER A 304 5.72 -22.69 17.55
C SER A 304 5.27 -22.31 16.13
N THR A 305 4.92 -21.05 15.91
CA THR A 305 4.48 -20.53 14.61
C THR A 305 5.63 -20.55 13.63
N LEU A 306 6.81 -20.08 14.05
CA LEU A 306 8.02 -20.04 13.20
C LEU A 306 8.48 -21.42 12.73
N VAL A 307 8.37 -22.44 13.58
CA VAL A 307 8.78 -23.82 13.25
C VAL A 307 7.78 -24.52 12.33
N THR A 308 6.50 -24.10 12.33
CA THR A 308 5.43 -24.75 11.56
C THR A 308 5.03 -23.98 10.30
N GLU A 309 5.67 -22.83 10.04
CA GLU A 309 5.32 -21.95 8.94
C GLU A 309 5.68 -22.56 7.58
N THR A 310 4.66 -22.87 6.79
CA THR A 310 4.80 -23.40 5.42
C THR A 310 4.68 -22.33 4.33
N THR A 311 4.54 -21.07 4.70
CA THR A 311 4.26 -19.93 3.81
C THR A 311 5.42 -18.97 3.60
N VAL A 312 6.58 -19.24 4.19
CA VAL A 312 7.76 -18.39 4.01
C VAL A 312 8.16 -18.37 2.55
N VAL A 313 7.99 -17.22 1.90
CA VAL A 313 8.54 -16.95 0.57
C VAL A 313 9.88 -16.25 0.79
N PRO A 314 11.02 -16.90 0.48
CA PRO A 314 12.34 -16.36 0.83
C PRO A 314 12.79 -15.19 -0.05
N PHE A 315 11.99 -14.86 -1.07
CA PHE A 315 12.22 -13.81 -2.07
C PHE A 315 10.90 -13.09 -2.37
N LEU A 316 10.95 -12.02 -3.16
CA LEU A 316 9.75 -11.28 -3.56
C LEU A 316 8.75 -12.19 -4.30
N PRO A 317 7.45 -12.19 -3.90
CA PRO A 317 6.40 -12.90 -4.63
C PRO A 317 6.30 -12.46 -6.09
N VAL A 318 5.85 -13.36 -6.96
CA VAL A 318 5.65 -13.05 -8.38
C VAL A 318 4.57 -12.01 -8.52
N ASN A 319 4.84 -10.97 -9.31
CA ASN A 319 3.82 -10.08 -9.82
C ASN A 319 3.45 -10.53 -11.25
N PRO A 320 2.21 -11.00 -11.52
CA PRO A 320 1.77 -11.40 -12.85
C PRO A 320 1.86 -10.29 -13.91
N GLU A 321 1.82 -9.02 -13.49
CA GLU A 321 1.93 -7.86 -14.38
C GLU A 321 3.37 -7.60 -14.84
N TYR A 322 4.37 -8.18 -14.16
CA TYR A 322 5.77 -8.04 -14.52
C TYR A 322 6.22 -9.13 -15.50
N SER A 323 7.14 -8.79 -16.40
CA SER A 323 7.78 -9.77 -17.26
C SER A 323 8.52 -10.84 -16.45
N SER A 324 8.73 -12.02 -17.04
CA SER A 324 9.50 -13.09 -16.41
C SER A 324 10.93 -12.65 -16.04
N THR A 325 11.56 -11.83 -16.89
CA THR A 325 12.89 -11.26 -16.64
C THR A 325 12.91 -10.35 -15.40
N ARG A 326 11.91 -9.47 -15.25
CA ARG A 326 11.82 -8.59 -14.07
C ARG A 326 11.54 -9.39 -12.80
N ASN A 327 10.61 -10.34 -12.84
CA ASN A 327 10.35 -11.25 -11.72
C ASN A 327 11.58 -12.09 -11.35
N GLN A 328 12.38 -12.52 -12.32
CA GLN A 328 13.62 -13.25 -12.06
C GLN A 328 14.68 -12.35 -11.40
N ALA A 329 14.81 -11.09 -11.83
CA ALA A 329 15.70 -10.13 -11.19
C ALA A 329 15.31 -9.86 -9.73
N ASN A 330 14.01 -9.72 -9.44
CA ASN A 330 13.50 -9.48 -8.08
C ASN A 330 13.66 -10.66 -7.12
N ARG A 331 14.09 -11.83 -7.60
CA ARG A 331 14.30 -13.04 -6.81
C ARG A 331 15.76 -13.37 -6.53
N ASN A 332 16.68 -12.76 -7.28
CA ASN A 332 18.12 -13.02 -7.22
C ASN A 332 18.83 -11.96 -6.40
#